data_AF-A0A920UAT8-F1
#
_entry.id   AF-A0A920UAT8-F1
#
_cell.length_a   1.000
_cell.length_b   1.000
_cell.length_c   1.000
_cell.angle_alpha   90.00
_cell.angle_beta   90.00
_cell.angle_gamma   90.00
#
_symmetry.space_group_name_H-M   'P 1'
#
loop_
_entity.id
_entity.type
_entity.pdbx_description
1 polymer ?
#
loop_
_entity_poly.entity_id
_entity_poly.type
_entity_poly.pdbx_seq_one_letter_code
_entity_poly.pdbx_strand_id
1 'polypeptide(L)' 'MSDHDVALMGHLMRRAGFGCQYQELEDRAAKGYEETVEELLNPLDNPDGMDIDLGERYFIDWSHFIRGVP' A
#
# COMPACT_ATOMS: atom_id res chain seq x y z
N MET A 1 -19.41 9.40 -5.94
CA MET A 1 -18.23 8.77 -6.57
C MET A 1 -18.72 7.97 -7.75
N SER A 2 -18.08 8.07 -8.91
CA SER A 2 -18.54 7.33 -10.08
C SER A 2 -17.94 5.92 -10.09
N ASP A 3 -18.66 4.96 -10.69
CA ASP A 3 -18.14 3.59 -10.92
C ASP A 3 -16.82 3.60 -11.72
N HIS A 4 -16.64 4.63 -12.56
CA HIS A 4 -15.41 4.88 -13.30
C HIS A 4 -14.21 5.21 -12.38
N ASP A 5 -14.41 5.96 -11.29
CA ASP A 5 -13.33 6.33 -10.37
C ASP A 5 -12.80 5.09 -9.64
N VAL A 6 -13.71 4.21 -9.22
CA VAL A 6 -13.37 2.91 -8.62
C VAL A 6 -12.65 2.02 -9.63
N ALA A 7 -13.15 1.90 -10.86
CA ALA A 7 -12.47 1.13 -11.90
C ALA A 7 -11.05 1.65 -12.20
N LEU A 8 -10.88 2.98 -12.27
CA LEU A 8 -9.59 3.63 -12.49
C LEU A 8 -8.63 3.41 -11.31
N MET A 9 -9.10 3.55 -10.08
CA MET A 9 -8.32 3.29 -8.87
C MET A 9 -7.86 1.82 -8.83
N GLY A 10 -8.76 0.90 -9.18
CA GLY A 10 -8.42 -0.52 -9.25
C GLY A 10 -7.40 -0.84 -10.36
N HIS A 11 -7.45 -0.12 -11.48
CA HIS A 11 -6.43 -0.23 -12.51
C HIS A 11 -5.06 0.27 -12.01
N LEU A 12 -5.02 1.42 -11.33
CA LEU A 12 -3.81 1.98 -10.72
C LEU A 12 -3.16 0.97 -9.77
N MET A 13 -3.91 0.47 -8.77
CA MET A 13 -3.38 -0.44 -7.74
C MET A 13 -2.78 -1.69 -8.38
N ARG A 14 -3.50 -2.34 -9.31
CA ARG A 14 -3.00 -3.53 -10.01
C ARG A 14 -1.75 -3.27 -10.85
N ARG A 15 -1.63 -2.09 -11.46
CA ARG A 15 -0.46 -1.74 -12.31
C ARG A 15 0.75 -1.30 -11.51
N ALA A 16 0.54 -0.63 -10.38
CA ALA A 16 1.57 -0.26 -9.44
C ALA A 16 2.06 -1.47 -8.61
N GLY A 17 1.37 -2.60 -8.69
CA GLY A 17 1.74 -3.84 -7.98
C GLY A 17 1.21 -3.91 -6.54
N PHE A 18 0.30 -3.01 -6.17
CA PHE A 18 -0.35 -3.00 -4.86
C PHE A 18 -1.66 -3.82 -4.90
N GLY A 19 -1.89 -4.59 -3.85
CA GLY A 19 -3.20 -5.18 -3.57
C GLY A 19 -4.03 -4.25 -2.70
N CYS A 20 -5.35 -4.33 -2.83
CA CYS A 20 -6.28 -3.76 -1.85
C CYS A 20 -7.62 -4.49 -1.91
N GLN A 21 -8.37 -4.43 -0.82
CA GLN A 21 -9.75 -4.88 -0.78
C GLN A 21 -10.65 -3.87 -1.48
N TYR A 22 -11.86 -4.31 -1.90
CA TYR A 22 -12.80 -3.42 -2.59
C TYR A 22 -13.16 -2.17 -1.77
N GLN A 23 -13.32 -2.31 -0.44
CA GLN A 23 -13.59 -1.18 0.44
C GLN A 23 -12.46 -0.14 0.44
N GLU A 24 -11.20 -0.57 0.55
CA GLU A 24 -10.05 0.34 0.49
C GLU A 24 -9.94 1.04 -0.87
N LEU A 25 -10.40 0.37 -1.92
CA LEU A 25 -10.40 0.89 -3.28
C LEU A 25 -11.46 1.98 -3.45
N GLU A 26 -12.63 1.84 -2.80
CA GLU A 26 -13.63 2.91 -2.67
C GLU A 26 -13.10 4.08 -1.84
N ASP A 27 -12.43 3.83 -0.72
CA ASP A 27 -11.87 4.88 0.13
C ASP A 27 -10.80 5.69 -0.60
N ARG A 28 -9.91 5.01 -1.34
CA ARG A 28 -8.89 5.66 -2.18
C ARG A 28 -9.51 6.40 -3.36
N ALA A 29 -10.55 5.87 -3.99
CA ALA A 29 -11.28 6.58 -5.03
C ALA A 29 -11.97 7.85 -4.49
N ALA A 30 -12.44 7.82 -3.24
CA ALA A 30 -13.04 8.99 -2.59
C ALA A 30 -11.99 10.05 -2.22
N LYS A 31 -10.79 9.61 -1.88
CA LYS A 31 -9.61 10.45 -1.64
C LYS A 31 -9.14 11.16 -2.91
N GLY A 32 -9.09 10.42 -4.01
CA GLY A 32 -8.71 10.93 -5.32
C GLY A 32 -7.46 10.26 -5.88
N TYR A 33 -7.33 10.33 -7.21
CA TYR A 33 -6.29 9.61 -7.94
C TYR A 33 -4.90 10.16 -7.64
N GLU A 34 -4.71 11.47 -7.75
CA GLU A 34 -3.43 12.15 -7.60
C GLU A 34 -2.88 12.00 -6.18
N GLU A 35 -3.74 12.16 -5.17
CA GLU A 35 -3.35 11.99 -3.77
C GLU A 35 -2.95 10.54 -3.49
N THR A 36 -3.70 9.57 -4.04
CA THR A 36 -3.33 8.16 -3.91
C THR A 36 -1.98 7.87 -4.59
N VAL A 37 -1.73 8.44 -5.77
CA VAL A 37 -0.43 8.29 -6.47
C VAL A 37 0.71 8.85 -5.62
N GLU A 38 0.54 10.02 -5.01
CA GLU A 38 1.55 10.63 -4.16
C GLU A 38 1.90 9.73 -2.96
N GLU A 39 0.91 9.12 -2.32
CA GLU A 39 1.14 8.17 -1.22
C GLU A 39 1.84 6.89 -1.65
N LEU A 40 1.56 6.40 -2.86
CA LEU A 40 2.22 5.21 -3.38
C LEU A 40 3.69 5.49 -3.77
N LEU A 41 3.99 6.72 -4.20
CA LEU A 41 5.35 7.16 -4.56
C LEU A 41 6.19 7.53 -3.34
N ASN A 42 5.55 8.17 -2.36
CA ASN A 42 6.15 8.61 -1.12
C ASN A 42 5.40 7.94 0.02
N PRO A 43 5.57 6.61 0.20
CA PRO A 43 5.04 5.96 1.39
C PRO A 43 5.60 6.75 2.57
N LEU A 44 4.71 7.13 3.50
CA LEU A 44 5.14 7.71 4.76
C LEU A 44 5.97 6.63 5.44
N ASP A 45 7.28 6.71 5.23
CA ASP A 45 8.27 5.80 5.78
C ASP A 45 7.93 5.59 7.24
N ASN A 46 8.06 4.33 7.65
CA ASN A 46 7.67 3.83 8.97
C ASN A 46 7.89 4.89 10.03
N PRO A 47 6.92 5.14 10.93
CA PRO A 47 6.95 6.27 11.88
C PRO A 47 8.25 6.37 12.72
N ASP A 48 9.06 5.31 12.70
CA ASP A 48 10.31 5.12 13.42
C ASP A 48 11.57 5.40 12.55
N GLY A 49 11.41 5.76 11.27
CA GLY A 49 12.48 6.01 10.30
C GLY A 49 13.23 4.74 9.83
N MET A 50 12.68 3.56 10.14
CA MET A 50 13.28 2.28 9.79
C MET A 50 12.78 1.83 8.42
N ASP A 51 13.69 1.46 7.52
CA ASP A 51 13.36 0.78 6.28
C ASP A 51 12.99 -0.68 6.61
N ILE A 52 11.67 -0.98 6.64
CA ILE A 52 11.16 -2.30 7.04
C ILE A 52 11.59 -3.37 6.02
N ASP A 53 11.65 -3.06 4.73
CA ASP A 53 12.06 -4.02 3.72
C ASP A 53 13.55 -4.37 3.82
N LEU A 54 14.39 -3.41 4.19
CA LEU A 54 15.77 -3.65 4.59
C LEU A 54 15.84 -4.48 5.88
N GLY A 55 14.98 -4.16 6.86
CA GLY A 55 14.85 -4.90 8.11
C GLY A 55 14.47 -6.36 7.89
N GLU A 56 13.46 -6.63 7.07
CA GLU A 56 13.00 -7.98 6.72
C GLU A 56 14.05 -8.77 5.92
N ARG A 57 14.88 -8.08 5.12
CA ARG A 57 15.95 -8.72 4.34
C ARG A 57 17.13 -9.16 5.21
N TYR A 58 17.57 -8.30 6.13
CA TYR A 58 18.77 -8.56 6.93
C TYR A 58 18.49 -9.24 8.28
N PHE A 59 17.28 -9.10 8.81
CA PHE A 59 16.83 -9.75 10.05
C PHE A 59 15.75 -10.78 9.72
N ILE A 60 16.15 -11.90 9.12
CA ILE A 60 15.22 -12.97 8.71
C ILE A 60 14.32 -13.44 9.88
N ASP A 61 14.87 -13.52 11.10
CA ASP A 61 14.12 -13.91 12.31
C ASP A 61 13.09 -12.87 12.75
N TRP A 62 13.26 -11.60 12.35
CA TRP A 62 12.33 -10.51 12.65
C TRP A 62 11.03 -10.64 11.85
N SER A 63 11.12 -11.17 10.62
CA SER A 63 9.96 -11.40 9.77
C SER A 63 8.98 -12.42 10.39
N HIS A 64 9.49 -13.43 11.09
CA HIS A 64 8.69 -14.43 11.81
C HIS A 64 7.93 -13.78 12.98
N PHE A 65 8.57 -12.87 13.70
CA PHE A 65 7.98 -12.16 14.83
C PHE A 65 6.90 -11.15 14.41
N ILE A 66 7.12 -10.37 13.34
CA ILE A 66 6.18 -9.34 12.89
C ILE A 66 4.97 -9.92 12.16
N ARG A 67 5.19 -10.91 11.29
CA ARG A 67 4.12 -11.44 10.42
C ARG A 67 3.43 -12.67 10.99
N GLY A 68 3.84 -13.16 12.17
CA GLY A 68 3.25 -14.33 12.81
C GLY A 68 3.36 -15.61 11.97
N VAL A 69 4.36 -15.67 11.11
CA VAL A 69 4.64 -16.84 10.26
C VAL A 69 5.56 -17.77 11.06
N PRO A 70 5.25 -19.07 11.17
CA PRO A 70 6.03 -20.01 11.98
C PRO A 70 7.50 -20.08 11.57
#